data_AF-A0A7G9QTM9-F1
#
_entry.id   AF-A0A7G9QTM9-F1
#
_cell.length_a   1.000
_cell.length_b   1.000
_cell.length_c   1.000
_cell.angle_alpha   90.00
_cell.angle_beta   90.00
_cell.angle_gamma   90.00
#
_symmetry.space_group_name_H-M   'P 1'
#
loop_
_entity.id
_entity.type
_entity.pdbx_description
1 polymer ?
#
loop_
_entity_poly.entity_id
_entity_poly.type
_entity_poly.pdbx_seq_one_letter_code
_entity_poly.pdbx_strand_id
1 'polypeptide(L)'
;MAGDRSGAEQVTDYAADAPPPLPVEALRKALGQTDLDAALALLEAHDRAVRQALPAHEASLLDPRQVQAWRGLAERQQELLGELGVLRDQVADQLQQLQRHQRGASAYLQAMG
;
A
#
# COMPACT_ATOMS: atom_id res chain seq x y z
N MET A 1 38.26 30.15 -30.85
CA MET A 1 37.89 28.72 -30.81
C MET A 1 38.61 28.07 -29.64
N ALA A 2 37.89 27.77 -28.57
CA ALA A 2 38.22 26.72 -27.62
C ALA A 2 36.87 26.34 -26.98
N GLY A 3 36.41 25.14 -27.29
CA GLY A 3 35.08 24.66 -26.95
C GLY A 3 34.92 24.49 -25.45
N ASP A 4 33.88 25.12 -24.95
CA ASP A 4 33.17 24.79 -23.72
C ASP A 4 32.59 23.37 -23.80
N ARG A 5 32.30 22.79 -22.62
CA ARG A 5 31.44 21.64 -22.31
C ARG A 5 32.10 20.32 -21.95
N SER A 6 31.71 19.90 -20.75
CA SER A 6 31.32 18.53 -20.37
C SER A 6 32.26 17.83 -19.39
N GLY A 7 32.35 18.41 -18.20
CA GLY A 7 32.69 17.70 -16.96
C GLY A 7 31.59 17.89 -15.92
N ALA A 8 30.31 17.87 -16.34
CA ALA A 8 29.20 17.85 -15.41
C ALA A 8 28.97 16.40 -14.98
N GLU A 9 29.42 16.10 -13.77
CA GLU A 9 28.77 15.21 -12.80
C GLU A 9 27.72 14.26 -13.40
N GLN A 10 28.17 13.11 -13.90
CA GLN A 10 27.35 11.91 -13.85
C GLN A 10 27.33 11.42 -12.40
N VAL A 11 26.67 12.18 -11.52
CA VAL A 11 26.06 11.58 -10.35
C VAL A 11 24.90 10.80 -10.93
N THR A 12 25.18 9.57 -11.35
CA THR A 12 24.19 8.57 -11.74
C THR A 12 23.04 8.67 -10.76
N ASP A 13 21.89 9.09 -11.27
CA ASP A 13 20.64 9.26 -10.54
C ASP A 13 20.09 7.86 -10.22
N TYR A 14 20.83 7.08 -9.42
CA TYR A 14 20.42 5.76 -8.93
C TYR A 14 19.12 5.84 -8.10
N ALA A 15 18.71 7.06 -7.71
CA ALA A 15 17.45 7.32 -7.03
C ALA A 15 16.25 7.33 -7.98
N ALA A 16 16.43 7.68 -9.25
CA ALA A 16 15.34 7.71 -10.24
C ALA A 16 14.79 6.30 -10.56
N ASP A 17 15.62 5.26 -10.45
CA ASP A 17 15.26 3.87 -10.73
C ASP A 17 14.86 3.05 -9.48
N ALA A 18 14.90 3.67 -8.29
CA ALA A 18 14.49 3.01 -7.07
C ALA A 18 12.96 2.96 -6.96
N PRO A 19 12.36 1.82 -6.53
CA PRO A 19 10.93 1.74 -6.35
C PRO A 19 10.46 2.75 -5.29
N PRO A 20 9.33 3.45 -5.52
CA PRO A 20 8.78 4.36 -4.54
C PRO A 20 8.42 3.59 -3.26
N PRO A 21 8.70 4.16 -2.07
CA PRO A 21 8.41 3.49 -0.81
C PRO A 21 6.90 3.39 -0.58
N LEU A 22 6.45 2.22 -0.11
CA LEU A 22 5.05 2.01 0.29
C LEU A 22 4.71 2.89 1.51
N PRO A 23 3.64 3.71 1.48
CA PRO A 23 3.30 4.64 2.58
C PRO A 23 2.59 3.93 3.74
N VAL A 24 3.20 2.87 4.29
CA VAL A 24 2.58 1.98 5.29
C VAL A 24 2.11 2.71 6.54
N GLU A 25 2.93 3.62 7.08
CA GLU A 25 2.58 4.36 8.31
C GLU A 25 1.37 5.27 8.10
N ALA A 26 1.34 5.98 6.96
CA ALA A 26 0.23 6.85 6.60
C ALA A 26 -1.06 6.05 6.35
N LEU A 27 -0.94 4.89 5.69
CA LEU A 27 -2.06 3.96 5.47
C LEU A 27 -2.62 3.43 6.78
N ARG A 28 -1.76 2.93 7.68
CA ARG A 28 -2.18 2.44 9.00
C ARG A 28 -2.86 3.54 9.82
N LYS A 29 -2.35 4.77 9.76
CA LYS A 29 -2.96 5.93 10.43
C LYS A 29 -4.36 6.23 9.88
N ALA A 30 -4.53 6.30 8.55
CA ALA A 30 -5.82 6.56 7.92
C ALA A 30 -6.84 5.46 8.26
N LEU A 31 -6.42 4.19 8.18
CA LEU A 31 -7.26 3.04 8.56
C LEU A 31 -7.64 3.07 10.04
N GLY A 32 -6.71 3.41 10.93
CA GLY A 32 -6.98 3.56 12.37
C GLY A 32 -7.94 4.72 12.70
N GLN A 33 -8.11 5.67 11.80
CA GLN A 33 -9.07 6.78 11.90
C GLN A 33 -10.39 6.50 11.16
N THR A 34 -10.53 5.31 10.56
CA THR A 34 -11.65 4.95 9.67
C THR A 34 -11.78 5.88 8.46
N ASP A 35 -10.70 6.57 8.10
CA ASP A 35 -10.65 7.47 6.94
C ASP A 35 -10.27 6.66 5.69
N LEU A 36 -11.28 5.98 5.12
CA LEU A 36 -11.11 5.12 3.96
C LEU A 36 -10.77 5.92 2.70
N ASP A 37 -11.29 7.14 2.58
CA ASP A 37 -11.03 8.01 1.43
C ASP A 37 -9.56 8.45 1.41
N ALA A 38 -9.00 8.84 2.57
CA ALA A 38 -7.58 9.14 2.67
C ALA A 38 -6.70 7.92 2.41
N ALA A 39 -7.10 6.73 2.89
CA ALA A 39 -6.38 5.49 2.61
C ALA A 39 -6.38 5.15 1.11
N LEU A 40 -7.51 5.32 0.42
CA LEU A 40 -7.60 5.12 -1.03
C LEU A 40 -6.72 6.12 -1.79
N ALA A 41 -6.76 7.40 -1.43
CA ALA A 41 -5.94 8.42 -2.06
C ALA A 41 -4.43 8.12 -1.94
N LEU A 42 -3.99 7.59 -0.78
CA LEU A 42 -2.61 7.15 -0.57
C LEU A 42 -2.23 5.97 -1.48
N LEU A 43 -3.12 4.99 -1.65
CA LEU A 43 -2.90 3.84 -2.54
C LEU A 43 -2.85 4.27 -4.01
N GLU A 44 -3.75 5.15 -4.45
CA GLU A 44 -3.78 5.67 -5.82
C GLU A 44 -2.52 6.50 -6.15
N ALA A 45 -2.08 7.33 -5.20
CA ALA A 45 -0.84 8.09 -5.34
C ALA A 45 0.37 7.15 -5.46
N HIS A 46 0.40 6.09 -4.63
CA HIS A 46 1.45 5.08 -4.68
C HIS A 46 1.45 4.29 -6.00
N ASP A 47 0.29 3.82 -6.47
CA ASP A 47 0.18 3.12 -7.77
C ASP A 47 0.67 4.01 -8.92
N ARG A 48 0.29 5.30 -8.92
CA ARG A 48 0.78 6.25 -9.91
C ARG A 48 2.30 6.42 -9.85
N ALA A 49 2.86 6.55 -8.65
CA ALA A 49 4.31 6.66 -8.47
C ALA A 49 5.03 5.40 -8.95
N VAL A 50 4.50 4.21 -8.65
CA VAL A 50 5.04 2.93 -9.11
C VAL A 50 5.04 2.86 -10.64
N ARG A 51 3.94 3.24 -11.29
CA ARG A 51 3.85 3.26 -12.76
C ARG A 51 4.79 4.25 -13.40
N GLN A 52 5.04 5.39 -12.76
CA GLN A 52 5.99 6.39 -13.25
C GLN A 52 7.44 5.94 -13.08
N ALA A 53 7.75 5.22 -12.01
CA ALA A 53 9.07 4.69 -11.71
C ALA A 53 9.43 3.41 -12.50
N LEU A 54 8.45 2.77 -13.14
CA LEU A 54 8.70 1.61 -13.99
C LEU A 54 8.97 2.08 -15.44
N PRO A 55 10.22 2.16 -15.92
CA PRO A 55 10.48 2.57 -17.29
C PRO A 55 9.88 1.55 -18.26
N ALA A 56 8.94 1.99 -19.10
CA ALA A 56 8.19 1.14 -20.04
C ALA A 56 9.07 0.45 -21.10
N HIS A 57 10.37 0.78 -21.17
CA HIS A 57 11.31 0.38 -22.22
C HIS A 57 12.56 -0.35 -21.67
N GLU A 58 12.73 -0.44 -20.34
CA GLU A 58 14.00 -0.88 -19.73
C GLU A 58 13.85 -2.00 -18.69
N ALA A 59 12.67 -2.63 -18.57
CA ALA A 59 12.47 -3.77 -17.68
C ALA A 59 13.46 -4.94 -17.94
N SER A 60 14.02 -5.03 -19.15
CA SER A 60 15.06 -5.97 -19.56
C SER A 60 16.50 -5.55 -19.19
N LEU A 61 16.71 -4.34 -18.67
CA LEU A 61 18.01 -3.77 -18.32
C LEU A 61 18.18 -3.53 -16.81
N LEU A 62 17.18 -3.84 -15.98
CA LEU A 62 17.27 -3.72 -14.53
C LEU A 62 18.44 -4.56 -14.00
N ASP A 63 19.35 -3.93 -13.27
CA ASP A 63 20.43 -4.64 -12.60
C ASP A 63 19.88 -5.53 -11.44
N PRO A 64 20.66 -6.52 -10.96
CA PRO A 64 20.20 -7.41 -9.89
C PRO A 64 19.78 -6.70 -8.59
N ARG A 65 20.37 -5.54 -8.25
CA ARG A 65 20.03 -4.79 -7.04
C ARG A 65 18.69 -4.08 -7.18
N GLN A 66 18.42 -3.52 -8.36
CA GLN A 66 17.14 -2.92 -8.69
C GLN A 66 16.03 -3.98 -8.68
N VAL A 67 16.26 -5.14 -9.31
CA VAL A 67 15.33 -6.27 -9.25
C VAL A 67 15.04 -6.67 -7.80
N GLN A 68 16.06 -6.72 -6.94
CA GLN A 68 15.86 -7.03 -5.52
C GLN A 68 15.05 -5.96 -4.79
N ALA A 69 15.25 -4.68 -5.09
CA ALA A 69 14.48 -3.58 -4.51
C ALA A 69 13.00 -3.67 -4.93
N TRP A 70 12.72 -3.93 -6.20
CA TRP A 70 11.36 -4.12 -6.72
C TRP A 70 10.67 -5.36 -6.12
N ARG A 71 11.41 -6.46 -5.95
CA ARG A 71 10.91 -7.63 -5.20
C ARG A 71 10.58 -7.28 -3.76
N GLY A 72 11.44 -6.54 -3.07
CA GLY A 72 11.19 -6.08 -1.71
C GLY A 72 9.95 -5.17 -1.59
N LEU A 73 9.66 -4.34 -2.60
CA LEU A 73 8.40 -3.59 -2.64
C LEU A 73 7.19 -4.54 -2.77
N ALA A 74 7.26 -5.53 -3.66
CA ALA A 74 6.17 -6.49 -3.86
C ALA A 74 5.90 -7.34 -2.60
N GLU A 75 6.96 -7.75 -1.89
CA GLU A 75 6.86 -8.47 -0.61
C GLU A 75 6.13 -7.61 0.44
N ARG A 76 6.53 -6.34 0.61
CA ARG A 76 5.85 -5.41 1.53
C ARG A 76 4.38 -5.17 1.17
N GLN A 77 4.06 -5.12 -0.12
CA GLN A 77 2.66 -5.01 -0.59
C GLN A 77 1.85 -6.26 -0.23
N GLN A 78 2.44 -7.45 -0.34
CA GLN A 78 1.79 -8.70 0.06
C GLN A 78 1.57 -8.77 1.58
N GLU A 79 2.55 -8.34 2.37
CA GLU A 79 2.43 -8.23 3.83
C GLU A 79 1.27 -7.33 4.22
N LEU A 80 1.18 -6.13 3.62
CA LEU A 80 0.09 -5.20 3.87
C LEU A 80 -1.28 -5.79 3.49
N LEU A 81 -1.39 -6.50 2.37
CA LEU A 81 -2.62 -7.21 1.99
C LEU A 81 -2.99 -8.30 3.02
N GLY A 82 -2.00 -9.00 3.56
CA GLY A 82 -2.19 -9.95 4.65
C GLY A 82 -2.76 -9.28 5.91
N GLU A 83 -2.18 -8.15 6.33
CA GLU A 83 -2.67 -7.36 7.47
C GLU A 83 -4.12 -6.90 7.26
N LEU A 84 -4.45 -6.38 6.08
CA LEU A 84 -5.81 -5.96 5.74
C LEU A 84 -6.80 -7.13 5.72
N GLY A 85 -6.38 -8.30 5.25
CA GLY A 85 -7.18 -9.52 5.29
C GLY A 85 -7.54 -9.92 6.72
N VAL A 86 -6.55 -9.93 7.62
CA VAL A 86 -6.76 -10.21 9.04
C VAL A 86 -7.71 -9.19 9.68
N LEU A 87 -7.52 -7.90 9.40
CA LEU A 87 -8.39 -6.85 9.94
C LEU A 87 -9.84 -7.00 9.47
N ARG A 88 -10.04 -7.29 8.18
CA ARG A 88 -11.37 -7.55 7.61
C ARG A 88 -12.05 -8.71 8.31
N ASP A 89 -11.33 -9.81 8.52
CA ASP A 89 -11.89 -11.02 9.14
C ASP A 89 -12.27 -10.76 10.61
N GLN A 90 -11.46 -10.00 11.35
CA GLN A 90 -11.81 -9.55 12.71
C GLN A 90 -13.10 -8.70 12.74
N VAL A 91 -13.26 -7.78 11.80
CA VAL A 91 -14.48 -6.95 11.70
C VAL A 91 -15.68 -7.82 11.35
N ALA A 92 -15.53 -8.80 10.45
CA ALA A 92 -16.60 -9.73 10.10
C ALA A 92 -17.07 -10.54 11.33
N ASP A 93 -16.14 -11.03 12.16
CA ASP A 93 -16.45 -11.76 13.38
C ASP A 93 -17.21 -10.87 14.39
N GLN A 94 -16.79 -9.63 14.58
CA GLN A 94 -17.46 -8.67 15.46
C GLN A 94 -18.90 -8.39 15.00
N LEU A 95 -19.10 -8.21 13.69
CA LEU A 95 -20.43 -8.02 13.11
C LEU A 95 -21.33 -9.24 13.33
N GLN A 96 -20.80 -10.45 13.14
CA GLN A 96 -21.55 -11.68 13.42
C GLN A 96 -21.96 -11.80 14.89
N GLN A 97 -21.06 -11.45 15.82
CA GLN A 97 -21.38 -11.43 17.25
C GLN A 97 -22.50 -10.43 17.55
N LEU A 98 -22.41 -9.21 17.01
CA LEU A 98 -23.43 -8.18 17.19
C LEU A 98 -24.81 -8.64 16.68
N GLN A 99 -24.87 -9.29 15.51
CA GLN A 99 -26.11 -9.84 14.96
C GLN A 99 -26.70 -10.96 15.84
N ARG A 100 -25.85 -11.77 16.49
CA ARG A 100 -26.31 -12.79 17.46
C ARG A 100 -26.88 -12.13 18.71
N HIS A 101 -26.22 -11.10 19.24
CA HIS A 101 -26.72 -10.33 20.39
C HIS A 101 -28.05 -9.65 20.10
N GLN A 102 -28.22 -9.02 18.92
CA GLN A 102 -29.49 -8.43 18.51
C GLN A 102 -30.62 -9.46 18.46
N ARG A 103 -30.37 -10.63 17.86
CA ARG A 103 -31.37 -11.71 17.81
C ARG A 103 -31.76 -12.21 19.20
N GLY A 104 -30.79 -12.38 20.10
CA GLY A 104 -31.05 -12.78 21.48
C GLY A 104 -31.87 -11.76 22.27
N ALA A 105 -31.54 -10.47 22.13
CA ALA A 105 -32.29 -9.38 22.75
C ALA A 105 -33.73 -9.30 22.22
N SER A 106 -33.93 -9.40 20.90
CA SER A 106 -35.26 -9.42 20.29
C SER A 106 -36.10 -10.62 20.76
N ALA A 107 -35.51 -11.81 20.87
CA ALA A 107 -36.20 -13.00 21.37
C ALA A 107 -36.61 -12.84 22.85
N TYR A 108 -35.75 -12.24 23.67
CA TYR A 108 -36.07 -11.95 25.07
C TYR A 108 -37.23 -10.95 25.21
N LEU A 109 -37.22 -9.88 24.41
CA LEU A 109 -38.31 -8.90 24.39
C LEU A 109 -39.64 -9.52 23.91
N GLN A 110 -39.59 -10.40 22.91
CA GLN A 110 -40.77 -11.13 22.43
C GLN A 110 -41.31 -12.15 23.44
N ALA A 111 -40.46 -12.73 24.28
CA ALA A 111 -40.89 -13.69 25.30
C ALA A 111 -41.47 -13.03 26.56
N MET A 112 -41.24 -11.73 26.75
CA MET A 112 -41.79 -10.94 27.87
C MET A 112 -43.07 -10.17 27.53
N GLY A 113 -43.40 -10.02 26.24
CA GLY A 113 -44.66 -9.45 25.76
C GLY A 113 -45.72 -10.52 25.59
#